data_AF-H6QUK2-F1
#
_entry.id   AF-H6QUK2-F1
#
_cell.length_a   1.000
_cell.length_b   1.000
_cell.length_c   1.000
_cell.angle_alpha   90.00
_cell.angle_beta   90.00
_cell.angle_gamma   90.00
#
_symmetry.space_group_name_H-M   'P 1'
#
loop_
_entity.id
_entity.type
_entity.pdbx_description
1 polymer ?
#
loop_
_entity_poly.entity_id
_entity_poly.type
_entity_poly.pdbx_seq_one_letter_code
_entity_poly.pdbx_strand_id
1 'polypeptide(L)'
;MSYHDIFLTTKIITDETFRLHEGFDMALLDDKTMPPSQLLTLTVLKTEPFLNFKSRLAQSLGYSLNYFRLWTLAHQRHCDYLREATTTRLIKAVPESDPELTMQDVMNSRQASSPKTLIFYLEVLDRVHEARSGQIKESHKMVFVKHFDAKNQKLVGIGHFHVQSRGSLDPLIKNRMNLPSNAKLQVYKELGPGKTNVDSPKVYSSDPIRNGDIFCFQVELSDSDIAELKRKKLYVDVVEFYNFLENRVLVHFKPRHEAMSATIEFSLVLSKKDTYEQMSKLVSAKLNHSPENLRFTGSLKGFPQNVIHGQRVPSTCWTSSQKVITVADMIETPNQNSGYPSYSSSDLNNILFYELLDLPTGEVQQKRMLKVTWTGADNREESILIGWANSARG
;
A
#
# COMPACT_ATOMS: atom_id res chain seq x y z
N MET A 1 29.85 -7.26 -19.02
CA MET A 1 28.45 -7.67 -18.76
C MET A 1 28.03 -7.08 -17.44
N SER A 2 26.89 -6.41 -17.39
CA SER A 2 26.29 -5.90 -16.15
C SER A 2 25.78 -7.07 -15.30
N TYR A 3 25.74 -6.90 -13.97
CA TYR A 3 25.15 -7.87 -13.05
C TYR A 3 23.74 -8.31 -13.49
N HIS A 4 22.96 -7.37 -14.01
CA HIS A 4 21.61 -7.60 -14.52
C HIS A 4 21.55 -8.37 -15.85
N ASP A 5 22.66 -8.51 -16.56
CA ASP A 5 22.72 -9.30 -17.78
C ASP A 5 22.79 -10.79 -17.46
N ILE A 6 23.25 -11.15 -16.26
CA ILE A 6 23.56 -12.52 -15.84
C ILE A 6 22.55 -13.04 -14.81
N PHE A 7 22.09 -12.18 -13.89
CA PHE A 7 21.22 -12.57 -12.78
C PHE A 7 19.78 -12.05 -12.93
N LEU A 8 18.84 -12.77 -12.32
CA LEU A 8 17.45 -12.37 -12.09
C LEU A 8 17.17 -12.32 -10.59
N THR A 9 16.25 -11.45 -10.20
CA THR A 9 15.66 -11.49 -8.85
C THR A 9 14.35 -12.26 -8.90
N THR A 10 14.18 -13.23 -8.01
CA THR A 10 12.93 -13.97 -7.84
C THR A 10 12.27 -13.56 -6.53
N LYS A 11 10.94 -13.40 -6.53
CA LYS A 11 10.13 -13.17 -5.30
C LYS A 11 9.08 -14.27 -5.19
N ILE A 12 8.98 -14.90 -4.02
CA ILE A 12 8.08 -16.04 -3.78
C ILE A 12 6.92 -15.59 -2.88
N ILE A 13 5.71 -15.76 -3.38
CA ILE A 13 4.46 -15.62 -2.63
C ILE A 13 4.01 -17.03 -2.23
N THR A 14 3.81 -17.25 -0.95
CA THR A 14 3.20 -18.46 -0.38
C THR A 14 1.80 -18.16 0.13
N ASP A 15 1.03 -19.20 0.41
CA ASP A 15 -0.25 -19.07 1.10
C ASP A 15 -0.13 -18.34 2.46
N GLU A 16 0.98 -18.49 3.16
CA GLU A 16 1.25 -17.77 4.40
C GLU A 16 1.42 -16.27 4.17
N THR A 17 2.26 -15.88 3.21
CA THR A 17 2.43 -14.45 2.87
C THR A 17 1.14 -13.84 2.33
N PHE A 18 0.33 -14.61 1.59
CA PHE A 18 -0.98 -14.17 1.10
C PHE A 18 -1.99 -13.97 2.24
N ARG A 19 -2.00 -14.86 3.25
CA ARG A 19 -2.85 -14.71 4.44
C ARG A 19 -2.54 -13.42 5.21
N LEU A 20 -1.26 -13.05 5.30
CA LEU A 20 -0.80 -11.87 6.03
C LEU A 20 -0.97 -10.55 5.25
N HIS A 21 -1.29 -10.62 3.96
CA HIS A 21 -1.36 -9.44 3.10
C HIS A 21 -2.73 -8.75 3.16
N GLU A 22 -2.75 -7.56 3.76
CA GLU A 22 -3.96 -6.75 3.96
C GLU A 22 -4.13 -5.65 2.88
N GLY A 23 -3.72 -5.91 1.64
CA GLY A 23 -3.78 -4.93 0.53
C GLY A 23 -4.37 -5.48 -0.76
N PHE A 24 -4.28 -4.72 -1.84
CA PHE A 24 -4.59 -5.17 -3.20
C PHE A 24 -3.64 -6.28 -3.68
N ASP A 25 -4.10 -7.12 -4.61
CA ASP A 25 -3.35 -8.26 -5.15
C ASP A 25 -2.93 -9.28 -4.09
N MET A 26 -1.97 -10.16 -4.40
CA MET A 26 -1.52 -11.21 -3.49
C MET A 26 -0.43 -10.75 -2.51
N ALA A 27 0.31 -9.70 -2.88
CA ALA A 27 1.37 -9.10 -2.10
C ALA A 27 1.64 -7.68 -2.63
N LEU A 28 2.18 -6.81 -1.78
CA LEU A 28 2.66 -5.50 -2.18
C LEU A 28 4.13 -5.62 -2.62
N LEU A 29 4.40 -5.42 -3.91
CA LEU A 29 5.73 -5.67 -4.47
C LEU A 29 6.63 -4.44 -4.41
N ASP A 30 6.20 -3.38 -5.10
CA ASP A 30 6.86 -2.08 -5.17
C ASP A 30 5.77 -1.01 -5.09
N ASP A 31 5.65 -0.32 -3.94
CA ASP A 31 4.60 0.66 -3.68
C ASP A 31 5.17 1.88 -2.96
N LYS A 32 4.68 3.07 -3.33
CA LYS A 32 5.17 4.35 -2.79
C LYS A 32 4.43 4.82 -1.54
N THR A 33 3.36 4.14 -1.18
CA THR A 33 2.42 4.53 -0.13
C THR A 33 2.56 3.66 1.11
N MET A 34 2.88 2.38 0.93
CA MET A 34 3.01 1.40 2.01
C MET A 34 4.28 0.56 1.79
N PRO A 35 4.91 0.07 2.88
CA PRO A 35 6.09 -0.78 2.76
C PRO A 35 5.74 -2.09 2.03
N PRO A 36 6.63 -2.62 1.19
CA PRO A 36 6.38 -3.85 0.45
C PRO A 36 6.20 -5.04 1.39
N SER A 37 5.45 -6.04 0.95
CA SER A 37 5.30 -7.31 1.65
C SER A 37 6.67 -7.98 1.81
N GLN A 38 6.90 -8.57 2.98
CA GLN A 38 8.10 -9.37 3.23
C GLN A 38 7.97 -10.72 2.51
N LEU A 39 8.67 -10.85 1.37
CA LEU A 39 8.67 -12.04 0.55
C LEU A 39 10.06 -12.66 0.49
N LEU A 40 10.12 -13.99 0.43
CA LEU A 40 11.36 -14.69 0.13
C LEU A 40 11.87 -14.23 -1.24
N THR A 41 13.04 -13.60 -1.23
CA THR A 41 13.66 -13.00 -2.41
C THR A 41 15.00 -13.67 -2.66
N LEU A 42 15.18 -14.26 -3.85
CA LEU A 42 16.40 -14.99 -4.21
C LEU A 42 16.97 -14.44 -5.52
N THR A 43 18.28 -14.21 -5.54
CA THR A 43 19.01 -13.97 -6.79
C THR A 43 19.35 -15.29 -7.45
N VAL A 44 19.07 -15.42 -8.74
CA VAL A 44 19.27 -16.64 -9.53
C VAL A 44 20.01 -16.32 -10.83
N LEU A 45 20.79 -17.27 -11.34
CA LEU A 45 21.41 -17.13 -12.66
C LEU A 45 20.34 -17.30 -13.74
N LYS A 46 20.39 -16.48 -14.78
CA LYS A 46 19.49 -16.60 -15.95
C LYS A 46 19.59 -17.95 -16.63
N THR A 47 20.80 -18.49 -16.72
CA THR A 47 21.12 -19.78 -17.34
C THR A 47 20.89 -20.97 -16.42
N GLU A 48 20.51 -20.76 -15.15
CA GLU A 48 20.21 -21.86 -14.24
C GLU A 48 19.00 -22.65 -14.77
N PRO A 49 19.08 -23.99 -14.85
CA PRO A 49 17.92 -24.82 -15.13
C PRO A 49 16.84 -24.64 -14.06
N PHE A 50 15.59 -24.50 -14.47
CA PHE A 50 14.46 -24.25 -13.58
C PHE A 50 14.31 -25.34 -12.51
N LEU A 51 14.52 -26.61 -12.87
CA LEU A 51 14.43 -27.72 -11.93
C LEU A 51 15.52 -27.67 -10.85
N ASN A 52 16.71 -27.16 -11.17
CA ASN A 52 17.77 -26.93 -10.18
C ASN A 52 17.37 -25.82 -9.21
N PHE A 53 16.83 -24.70 -9.72
CA PHE A 53 16.28 -23.64 -8.89
C PHE A 53 15.16 -24.16 -7.97
N LYS A 54 14.20 -24.93 -8.52
CA LYS A 54 13.10 -25.53 -7.77
C LYS A 54 13.63 -26.46 -6.66
N SER A 55 14.67 -27.24 -6.92
CA SER A 55 15.31 -28.12 -5.93
C SER A 55 15.90 -27.34 -4.76
N ARG A 56 16.64 -26.26 -5.04
CA ARG A 56 17.18 -25.38 -3.99
C ARG A 56 16.08 -24.71 -3.18
N LEU A 57 15.01 -24.27 -3.85
CA LEU A 57 13.84 -23.67 -3.18
C LEU A 57 13.11 -24.70 -2.30
N ALA A 58 12.99 -25.94 -2.76
CA ALA A 58 12.42 -27.04 -1.99
C ALA A 58 13.22 -27.28 -0.71
N GLN A 59 14.55 -27.33 -0.82
CA GLN A 59 15.45 -27.49 0.32
C GLN A 59 15.36 -26.32 1.31
N SER A 60 15.30 -25.07 0.82
CA SER A 60 15.23 -23.89 1.71
C SER A 60 13.91 -23.78 2.45
N LEU A 61 12.81 -24.25 1.86
CA LEU A 61 11.47 -24.22 2.45
C LEU A 61 11.08 -25.52 3.16
N GLY A 62 11.91 -26.56 3.10
CA GLY A 62 11.62 -27.86 3.71
C GLY A 62 10.54 -28.67 2.98
N TYR A 63 10.31 -28.42 1.69
CA TYR A 63 9.37 -29.19 0.87
C TYR A 63 10.09 -30.28 0.07
N SER A 64 9.38 -31.36 -0.27
CA SER A 64 9.81 -32.25 -1.35
C SER A 64 9.44 -31.67 -2.71
N LEU A 65 10.24 -31.95 -3.73
CA LEU A 65 10.06 -31.43 -5.09
C LEU A 65 8.65 -31.67 -5.67
N ASN A 66 8.01 -32.79 -5.32
CA ASN A 66 6.70 -33.17 -5.82
C ASN A 66 5.52 -32.57 -5.02
N TYR A 67 5.80 -31.93 -3.88
CA TYR A 67 4.75 -31.39 -3.00
C TYR A 67 4.40 -29.93 -3.28
N PHE A 68 5.00 -29.30 -4.28
CA PHE A 68 4.60 -27.97 -4.69
C PHE A 68 4.83 -27.72 -6.18
N ARG A 69 4.10 -26.72 -6.68
CA ARG A 69 4.20 -26.21 -8.03
C ARG A 69 4.41 -24.70 -7.99
N LEU A 70 5.23 -24.20 -8.91
CA LEU A 70 5.42 -22.77 -9.09
C LEU A 70 4.56 -22.25 -10.22
N TRP A 71 3.85 -21.16 -9.94
CA TRP A 71 3.08 -20.41 -10.91
C TRP A 71 3.71 -19.05 -11.12
N THR A 72 3.83 -18.63 -12.37
CA THR A 72 4.30 -17.29 -12.71
C THR A 72 3.19 -16.27 -12.54
N LEU A 73 3.52 -15.09 -12.00
CA LEU A 73 2.63 -13.93 -11.99
C LEU A 73 3.14 -12.87 -12.95
N ALA A 74 2.27 -12.09 -13.56
CA ALA A 74 2.65 -10.94 -14.37
C ALA A 74 1.83 -9.70 -14.02
N HIS A 75 2.42 -8.54 -14.29
CA HIS A 75 1.73 -7.28 -14.21
C HIS A 75 0.72 -7.17 -15.37
N GLN A 76 -0.53 -6.91 -15.04
CA GLN A 76 -1.61 -6.67 -15.98
C GLN A 76 -2.01 -5.21 -15.88
N ARG A 77 -1.77 -4.45 -16.96
CA ARG A 77 -2.24 -3.07 -17.06
C ARG A 77 -3.69 -3.09 -17.47
N HIS A 78 -4.52 -2.42 -16.69
CA HIS A 78 -5.89 -2.13 -17.03
C HIS A 78 -6.00 -0.63 -17.31
N CYS A 79 -6.43 -0.30 -18.52
CA CYS A 79 -6.73 1.05 -18.94
C CYS A 79 -8.14 1.02 -19.53
N ASP A 80 -9.12 1.15 -18.65
CA ASP A 80 -10.53 1.18 -18.97
C ASP A 80 -11.21 2.33 -18.20
N TYR A 81 -12.50 2.59 -18.44
CA TYR A 81 -13.20 3.68 -17.79
C TYR A 81 -13.26 3.56 -16.25
N LEU A 82 -13.10 2.36 -15.70
CA LEU A 82 -13.18 2.10 -14.27
C LEU A 82 -11.82 2.25 -13.57
N ARG A 83 -10.71 2.02 -14.29
CA ARG A 83 -9.38 2.02 -13.70
C ARG A 83 -8.29 2.30 -14.73
N GLU A 84 -7.31 3.06 -14.27
CA GLU A 84 -5.97 3.12 -14.86
C GLU A 84 -5.00 2.59 -13.80
N ALA A 85 -4.86 1.27 -13.75
CA ALA A 85 -4.09 0.60 -12.71
C ALA A 85 -3.34 -0.63 -13.23
N THR A 86 -2.28 -0.98 -12.53
CA THR A 86 -1.53 -2.21 -12.78
C THR A 86 -1.79 -3.18 -11.64
N THR A 87 -2.32 -4.35 -11.95
CA THR A 87 -2.48 -5.45 -10.99
C THR A 87 -1.41 -6.52 -11.23
N THR A 88 -1.16 -7.38 -10.26
CA THR A 88 -0.26 -8.53 -10.38
C THR A 88 -1.04 -9.82 -10.20
N ARG A 89 -1.17 -10.61 -11.28
CA ARG A 89 -2.07 -11.76 -11.32
C ARG A 89 -1.35 -13.02 -11.81
N LEU A 90 -1.89 -14.17 -11.41
CA LEU A 90 -1.44 -15.49 -11.83
C LEU A 90 -1.57 -15.64 -13.35
N ILE A 91 -0.57 -16.22 -14.01
CA ILE A 91 -0.59 -16.46 -15.46
C ILE A 91 -0.67 -17.96 -15.74
N LYS A 92 0.39 -18.69 -15.43
CA LYS A 92 0.51 -20.13 -15.73
C LYS A 92 1.50 -20.82 -14.81
N ALA A 93 1.28 -22.13 -14.63
CA ALA A 93 2.24 -23.02 -14.01
C ALA A 93 3.52 -23.09 -14.86
N VAL A 94 4.67 -23.17 -14.20
CA VAL A 94 5.93 -23.43 -14.90
C VAL A 94 5.94 -24.90 -15.36
N PRO A 95 6.23 -25.18 -16.63
CA PRO A 95 6.38 -26.56 -17.11
C PRO A 95 7.54 -27.26 -16.39
N GLU A 96 7.31 -28.49 -15.93
CA GLU A 96 8.32 -29.32 -15.27
C GLU A 96 8.77 -30.50 -16.14
N SER A 97 8.18 -30.65 -17.33
CA SER A 97 8.50 -31.71 -18.29
C SER A 97 9.73 -31.43 -19.13
N ASP A 98 10.17 -30.17 -19.18
CA ASP A 98 11.33 -29.73 -19.96
C ASP A 98 12.54 -29.54 -19.01
N PRO A 99 13.52 -30.46 -19.01
CA PRO A 99 14.68 -30.38 -18.13
C PRO A 99 15.67 -29.26 -18.53
N GLU A 100 15.63 -28.80 -19.78
CA GLU A 100 16.52 -27.76 -20.31
C GLU A 100 15.96 -26.35 -20.08
N LEU A 101 14.70 -26.24 -19.61
CA LEU A 101 14.04 -24.96 -19.36
C LEU A 101 14.83 -24.11 -18.34
N THR A 102 15.35 -22.97 -18.78
CA THR A 102 16.13 -22.08 -17.92
C THR A 102 15.26 -21.05 -17.20
N MET A 103 15.79 -20.43 -16.14
CA MET A 103 15.13 -19.31 -15.46
C MET A 103 14.84 -18.13 -16.40
N GLN A 104 15.70 -17.89 -17.38
CA GLN A 104 15.49 -16.88 -18.42
C GLN A 104 14.30 -17.22 -19.32
N ASP A 105 14.15 -18.48 -19.71
CA ASP A 105 13.02 -18.94 -20.54
C ASP A 105 11.70 -18.78 -19.79
N VAL A 106 11.68 -19.16 -18.50
CA VAL A 106 10.52 -18.96 -17.63
C VAL A 106 10.12 -17.47 -17.58
N MET A 107 11.10 -16.57 -17.43
CA MET A 107 10.86 -15.13 -17.41
C MET A 107 10.30 -14.63 -18.74
N ASN A 108 10.90 -15.01 -19.87
CA ASN A 108 10.49 -14.61 -21.22
C ASN A 108 9.06 -15.06 -21.54
N SER A 109 8.65 -16.20 -20.99
CA SER A 109 7.35 -16.81 -21.24
C SER A 109 6.15 -16.02 -20.66
N ARG A 110 6.40 -14.99 -19.83
CA ARG A 110 5.37 -14.14 -19.20
C ARG A 110 4.85 -13.03 -20.12
N GLN A 111 5.56 -12.71 -21.22
CA GLN A 111 5.27 -11.56 -22.09
C GLN A 111 5.06 -10.25 -21.30
N ALA A 112 5.79 -10.06 -20.21
CA ALA A 112 5.63 -8.93 -19.29
C ALA A 112 6.66 -7.83 -19.57
N SER A 113 6.25 -6.56 -19.44
CA SER A 113 7.08 -5.40 -19.79
C SER A 113 8.25 -5.10 -18.84
N SER A 114 8.36 -5.77 -17.68
CA SER A 114 9.45 -5.55 -16.71
C SER A 114 10.37 -6.77 -16.60
N PRO A 115 11.59 -6.73 -17.15
CA PRO A 115 12.47 -7.89 -17.33
C PRO A 115 13.39 -8.19 -16.14
N LYS A 116 13.15 -7.64 -14.94
CA LYS A 116 14.13 -7.69 -13.83
C LYS A 116 13.75 -8.59 -12.66
N THR A 117 12.44 -8.75 -12.43
CA THR A 117 11.93 -9.51 -11.28
C THR A 117 10.93 -10.56 -11.74
N LEU A 118 11.21 -11.81 -11.38
CA LEU A 118 10.35 -12.96 -11.61
C LEU A 118 9.56 -13.25 -10.34
N ILE A 119 8.24 -13.19 -10.43
CA ILE A 119 7.37 -13.39 -9.26
C ILE A 119 6.69 -14.74 -9.40
N PHE A 120 6.81 -15.56 -8.36
CA PHE A 120 6.16 -16.86 -8.28
C PHE A 120 5.12 -16.89 -7.17
N TYR A 121 4.05 -17.63 -7.40
CA TYR A 121 3.20 -18.18 -6.36
C TYR A 121 3.54 -19.65 -6.18
N LEU A 122 3.80 -20.05 -4.93
CA LEU A 122 4.09 -21.42 -4.56
C LEU A 122 2.79 -22.09 -4.09
N GLU A 123 2.25 -22.93 -4.97
CA GLU A 123 1.10 -23.78 -4.67
C GLU A 123 1.59 -25.05 -3.99
N VAL A 124 1.21 -25.27 -2.72
CA VAL A 124 1.44 -26.54 -2.03
C VAL A 124 0.38 -27.55 -2.48
N LEU A 125 0.82 -28.72 -2.92
CA LEU A 125 -0.03 -29.81 -3.37
C LEU A 125 -0.32 -30.74 -2.18
N ASP A 126 -1.59 -31.02 -1.92
CA ASP A 126 -2.00 -31.95 -0.85
C ASP A 126 -1.70 -33.42 -1.24
N ARG A 127 -1.16 -34.20 -0.29
CA ARG A 127 -0.84 -35.64 -0.44
C ARG A 127 -2.07 -36.49 -0.82
N VAL A 128 -3.27 -36.12 -0.36
CA VAL A 128 -4.52 -36.82 -0.75
C VAL A 128 -4.92 -36.49 -2.20
N HIS A 129 -4.49 -35.32 -2.69
CA HIS A 129 -4.73 -34.84 -4.06
C HIS A 129 -3.58 -35.18 -5.04
N GLU A 130 -2.48 -35.78 -4.59
CA GLU A 130 -1.49 -36.40 -5.49
C GLU A 130 -2.16 -37.45 -6.40
N ALA A 131 -3.22 -38.11 -5.95
CA ALA A 131 -4.04 -39.01 -6.78
C ALA A 131 -4.86 -38.27 -7.87
N ARG A 132 -5.01 -36.94 -7.79
CA ARG A 132 -5.69 -36.08 -8.78
C ARG A 132 -4.71 -35.30 -9.68
N SER A 133 -3.41 -35.37 -9.42
CA SER A 133 -2.38 -34.59 -10.13
C SER A 133 -2.19 -35.00 -11.61
N GLY A 134 -2.94 -36.00 -12.10
CA GLY A 134 -3.04 -36.29 -13.53
C GLY A 134 -4.00 -35.39 -14.31
N GLN A 135 -5.00 -34.76 -13.68
CA GLN A 135 -5.97 -33.90 -14.39
C GLN A 135 -6.61 -32.86 -13.46
N ILE A 136 -5.95 -31.71 -13.25
CA ILE A 136 -6.73 -30.47 -13.13
C ILE A 136 -7.46 -30.37 -14.47
N LYS A 137 -8.74 -30.75 -14.53
CA LYS A 137 -9.54 -30.65 -15.75
C LYS A 137 -9.35 -29.23 -16.28
N GLU A 138 -8.93 -29.05 -17.53
CA GLU A 138 -8.59 -27.75 -18.17
C GLU A 138 -9.65 -26.65 -17.95
N SER A 139 -10.87 -27.05 -17.60
CA SER A 139 -11.99 -26.20 -17.24
C SER A 139 -11.89 -25.49 -15.87
N HIS A 140 -11.05 -25.94 -14.94
CA HIS A 140 -10.89 -25.29 -13.64
C HIS A 140 -9.85 -24.17 -13.69
N LYS A 141 -10.14 -23.11 -12.94
CA LYS A 141 -9.33 -21.91 -12.78
C LYS A 141 -8.90 -21.78 -11.33
N MET A 142 -7.64 -21.44 -11.11
CA MET A 142 -7.12 -21.11 -9.79
C MET A 142 -7.44 -19.66 -9.47
N VAL A 143 -8.19 -19.43 -8.41
CA VAL A 143 -8.56 -18.10 -7.91
C VAL A 143 -8.15 -17.95 -6.46
N PHE A 144 -8.00 -16.70 -6.03
CA PHE A 144 -7.65 -16.37 -4.66
C PHE A 144 -8.82 -15.72 -3.97
N VAL A 145 -8.99 -15.98 -2.68
CA VAL A 145 -10.08 -15.41 -1.91
C VAL A 145 -9.55 -14.72 -0.67
N LYS A 146 -10.07 -13.53 -0.39
CA LYS A 146 -9.85 -12.76 0.84
C LYS A 146 -11.15 -12.62 1.61
N HIS A 147 -11.05 -12.52 2.92
CA HIS A 147 -12.14 -12.22 3.83
C HIS A 147 -11.93 -10.82 4.40
N PHE A 148 -12.92 -9.94 4.23
CA PHE A 148 -12.98 -8.69 4.98
C PHE A 148 -13.75 -8.90 6.28
N ASP A 149 -13.03 -8.83 7.40
CA ASP A 149 -13.59 -8.85 8.74
C ASP A 149 -13.91 -7.42 9.19
N ALA A 150 -15.17 -7.02 9.05
CA ALA A 150 -15.63 -5.69 9.43
C ALA A 150 -15.52 -5.41 10.94
N LYS A 151 -15.54 -6.43 11.81
CA LYS A 151 -15.42 -6.20 13.27
C LYS A 151 -13.99 -5.83 13.65
N ASN A 152 -13.03 -6.50 13.03
CA ASN A 152 -11.60 -6.30 13.30
C ASN A 152 -10.93 -5.31 12.33
N GLN A 153 -11.64 -4.84 11.30
CA GLN A 153 -11.12 -3.96 10.24
C GLN A 153 -9.90 -4.57 9.54
N LYS A 154 -9.96 -5.88 9.25
CA LYS A 154 -8.87 -6.64 8.63
C LYS A 154 -9.28 -7.28 7.32
N LEU A 155 -8.33 -7.35 6.39
CA LEU A 155 -8.47 -8.09 5.15
C LEU A 155 -7.48 -9.26 5.16
N VAL A 156 -7.98 -10.48 5.16
CA VAL A 156 -7.16 -11.68 5.35
C VAL A 156 -7.34 -12.62 4.17
N GLY A 157 -6.24 -13.06 3.54
CA GLY A 157 -6.31 -14.12 2.54
C GLY A 157 -6.80 -15.43 3.16
N ILE A 158 -7.64 -16.21 2.47
CA ILE A 158 -8.06 -17.55 2.92
C ILE A 158 -7.49 -18.67 2.03
N GLY A 159 -6.51 -18.31 1.20
CA GLY A 159 -5.83 -19.20 0.25
C GLY A 159 -6.46 -19.18 -1.15
N HIS A 160 -6.08 -20.18 -1.94
CA HIS A 160 -6.57 -20.38 -3.29
C HIS A 160 -7.65 -21.48 -3.38
N PHE A 161 -8.38 -21.46 -4.50
CA PHE A 161 -9.43 -22.42 -4.85
C PHE A 161 -9.36 -22.76 -6.33
N HIS A 162 -9.74 -23.99 -6.67
CA HIS A 162 -9.95 -24.43 -8.04
C HIS A 162 -11.45 -24.43 -8.35
N VAL A 163 -11.87 -23.58 -9.30
CA VAL A 163 -13.29 -23.36 -9.61
C VAL A 163 -13.50 -23.42 -11.12
N GLN A 164 -14.62 -23.97 -11.57
CA GLN A 164 -15.00 -23.89 -12.98
C GLN A 164 -15.22 -22.44 -13.41
N SER A 165 -15.06 -22.11 -14.70
CA SER A 165 -15.19 -20.74 -15.22
C SER A 165 -16.54 -20.04 -14.87
N ARG A 166 -17.60 -20.80 -14.59
CA ARG A 166 -18.92 -20.31 -14.14
C ARG A 166 -19.37 -20.95 -12.82
N GLY A 167 -18.43 -21.51 -12.05
CA GLY A 167 -18.73 -22.15 -10.77
C GLY A 167 -18.97 -21.14 -9.64
N SER A 168 -19.67 -21.57 -8.58
CA SER A 168 -19.91 -20.75 -7.41
C SER A 168 -18.81 -20.91 -6.36
N LEU A 169 -18.34 -19.79 -5.80
CA LEU A 169 -17.38 -19.76 -4.70
C LEU A 169 -18.03 -19.97 -3.33
N ASP A 170 -19.32 -19.68 -3.20
CA ASP A 170 -20.05 -19.69 -1.92
C ASP A 170 -19.87 -21.00 -1.11
N PRO A 171 -20.13 -22.20 -1.66
CA PRO A 171 -19.97 -23.44 -0.90
C PRO A 171 -18.51 -23.73 -0.51
N LEU A 172 -17.57 -23.33 -1.36
CA LEU A 172 -16.13 -23.54 -1.11
C LEU A 172 -15.63 -22.64 0.02
N ILE A 173 -16.05 -21.37 0.03
CA ILE A 173 -15.73 -20.41 1.07
C ILE A 173 -16.33 -20.87 2.40
N LYS A 174 -17.62 -21.25 2.42
CA LYS A 174 -18.28 -21.73 3.64
C LYS A 174 -17.57 -22.93 4.25
N ASN A 175 -17.18 -23.91 3.43
CA ASN A 175 -16.43 -25.06 3.91
C ASN A 175 -15.04 -24.67 4.44
N ARG A 176 -14.28 -23.82 3.73
CA ARG A 176 -12.94 -23.39 4.16
C ARG A 176 -12.97 -22.62 5.49
N MET A 177 -14.01 -21.80 5.69
CA MET A 177 -14.15 -20.92 6.83
C MET A 177 -14.99 -21.53 7.97
N ASN A 178 -15.45 -22.78 7.82
CA ASN A 178 -16.39 -23.44 8.74
C ASN A 178 -17.64 -22.59 9.04
N LEU A 179 -18.17 -21.91 8.01
CA LEU A 179 -19.36 -21.08 8.15
C LEU A 179 -20.64 -21.92 8.05
N PRO A 180 -21.71 -21.52 8.75
CA PRO A 180 -23.02 -22.17 8.61
C PRO A 180 -23.52 -22.15 7.16
N SER A 181 -24.21 -23.22 6.74
CA SER A 181 -24.74 -23.33 5.37
C SER A 181 -25.71 -22.19 5.00
N ASN A 182 -26.44 -21.67 5.99
CA ASN A 182 -27.36 -20.55 5.85
C ASN A 182 -26.69 -19.16 5.94
N ALA A 183 -25.37 -19.09 6.18
CA ALA A 183 -24.65 -17.83 6.15
C ALA A 183 -24.77 -17.19 4.76
N LYS A 184 -25.09 -15.89 4.73
CA LYS A 184 -25.20 -15.14 3.48
C LYS A 184 -23.87 -14.44 3.24
N LEU A 185 -23.23 -14.77 2.12
CA LEU A 185 -21.94 -14.19 1.73
C LEU A 185 -22.17 -13.13 0.66
N GLN A 186 -21.52 -11.98 0.85
CA GLN A 186 -21.38 -10.96 -0.19
C GLN A 186 -19.98 -11.09 -0.77
N VAL A 187 -19.88 -11.64 -1.99
CA VAL A 187 -18.62 -11.89 -2.69
C VAL A 187 -18.43 -10.84 -3.77
N TYR A 188 -17.25 -10.22 -3.80
CA TYR A 188 -16.87 -9.17 -4.74
C TYR A 188 -15.64 -9.60 -5.52
N LYS A 189 -15.54 -9.21 -6.78
CA LYS A 189 -14.32 -9.42 -7.58
C LYS A 189 -13.40 -8.23 -7.42
N GLU A 190 -12.15 -8.46 -7.04
CA GLU A 190 -11.15 -7.40 -6.91
C GLU A 190 -10.64 -6.95 -8.28
N LEU A 191 -10.82 -5.67 -8.60
CA LEU A 191 -10.36 -5.04 -9.84
C LEU A 191 -9.00 -4.34 -9.67
N GLY A 192 -8.65 -3.90 -8.47
CA GLY A 192 -7.44 -3.10 -8.22
C GLY A 192 -7.77 -1.63 -7.93
N PRO A 193 -6.77 -0.77 -7.71
CA PRO A 193 -6.98 0.66 -7.47
C PRO A 193 -7.68 1.35 -8.66
N GLY A 194 -8.48 2.38 -8.44
CA GLY A 194 -9.23 3.08 -9.48
C GLY A 194 -10.59 3.59 -9.03
N LYS A 195 -11.40 4.08 -9.97
CA LYS A 195 -12.74 4.62 -9.69
C LYS A 195 -13.65 3.61 -8.99
N THR A 196 -13.52 2.34 -9.35
CA THR A 196 -14.18 1.21 -8.68
C THR A 196 -13.13 0.16 -8.34
N ASN A 197 -12.95 -0.12 -7.05
CA ASN A 197 -11.93 -1.07 -6.61
C ASN A 197 -12.36 -2.54 -6.71
N VAL A 198 -13.67 -2.78 -6.60
CA VAL A 198 -14.27 -4.11 -6.56
C VAL A 198 -15.59 -4.13 -7.32
N ASP A 199 -15.87 -5.24 -8.00
CA ASP A 199 -17.15 -5.48 -8.66
C ASP A 199 -18.09 -6.28 -7.76
N SER A 200 -19.34 -5.82 -7.68
CA SER A 200 -20.38 -6.51 -6.93
C SER A 200 -20.74 -7.87 -7.56
N PRO A 201 -21.29 -8.82 -6.78
CA PRO A 201 -21.63 -10.14 -7.31
C PRO A 201 -22.61 -10.10 -8.47
N LYS A 202 -23.53 -9.13 -8.51
CA LYS A 202 -24.45 -8.95 -9.64
C LYS A 202 -23.74 -8.61 -10.94
N VAL A 203 -22.64 -7.87 -10.85
CA VAL A 203 -21.89 -7.34 -12.01
C VAL A 203 -20.96 -8.40 -12.56
N TYR A 204 -20.11 -9.03 -11.73
CA TYR A 204 -19.14 -9.99 -12.27
C TYR A 204 -19.75 -11.38 -12.56
N SER A 205 -20.97 -11.68 -12.13
CA SER A 205 -21.61 -12.99 -12.42
C SER A 205 -21.76 -13.28 -13.93
N SER A 206 -21.74 -12.25 -14.79
CA SER A 206 -21.70 -12.41 -16.24
C SER A 206 -20.31 -12.70 -16.80
N ASP A 207 -19.26 -12.37 -16.04
CA ASP A 207 -17.87 -12.48 -16.46
C ASP A 207 -17.31 -13.85 -16.09
N PRO A 208 -16.73 -14.59 -17.06
CA PRO A 208 -16.13 -15.88 -16.76
C PRO A 208 -14.92 -15.69 -15.83
N ILE A 209 -14.84 -16.53 -14.81
CA ILE A 209 -13.71 -16.60 -13.89
C ILE A 209 -12.44 -16.94 -14.67
N ARG A 210 -11.35 -16.24 -14.36
CA ARG A 210 -10.03 -16.44 -14.97
C ARG A 210 -9.01 -16.90 -13.92
N ASN A 211 -7.94 -17.54 -14.39
CA ASN A 211 -6.79 -17.84 -13.53
C ASN A 211 -6.25 -16.54 -12.94
N GLY A 212 -6.00 -16.55 -11.63
CA GLY A 212 -5.47 -15.41 -10.91
C GLY A 212 -6.51 -14.35 -10.53
N ASP A 213 -7.80 -14.52 -10.86
CA ASP A 213 -8.84 -13.66 -10.30
C ASP A 213 -8.78 -13.72 -8.76
N ILE A 214 -8.97 -12.55 -8.14
CA ILE A 214 -9.00 -12.41 -6.68
C ILE A 214 -10.42 -11.96 -6.31
N PHE A 215 -11.01 -12.64 -5.36
CA PHE A 215 -12.32 -12.31 -4.81
C PHE A 215 -12.17 -11.90 -3.35
N CYS A 216 -12.94 -10.92 -2.91
CA CYS A 216 -13.06 -10.56 -1.51
C CYS A 216 -14.50 -10.82 -1.08
N PHE A 217 -14.71 -11.48 0.05
CA PHE A 217 -16.04 -11.66 0.61
C PHE A 217 -16.14 -11.07 2.02
N GLN A 218 -17.37 -10.77 2.41
CA GLN A 218 -17.75 -10.58 3.80
C GLN A 218 -19.01 -11.40 4.09
N VAL A 219 -19.21 -11.74 5.36
CA VAL A 219 -20.50 -12.25 5.83
C VAL A 219 -21.46 -11.07 5.98
N GLU A 220 -22.70 -11.23 5.52
CA GLU A 220 -23.73 -10.20 5.67
C GLU A 220 -23.92 -9.84 7.16
N LEU A 221 -23.84 -8.55 7.45
CA LEU A 221 -23.95 -8.00 8.80
C LEU A 221 -25.42 -7.74 9.16
N SER A 222 -25.75 -7.84 10.45
CA SER A 222 -27.07 -7.40 10.94
C SER A 222 -27.17 -5.88 10.94
N ASP A 223 -28.39 -5.33 10.86
CA ASP A 223 -28.61 -3.88 10.94
C ASP A 223 -28.02 -3.27 12.24
N SER A 224 -28.04 -4.03 13.33
CA SER A 224 -27.44 -3.62 14.60
C SER A 224 -25.91 -3.55 14.53
N ASP A 225 -25.24 -4.55 13.92
CA ASP A 225 -23.79 -4.52 13.72
C ASP A 225 -23.39 -3.33 12.82
N ILE A 226 -24.15 -3.08 11.75
CA ILE A 226 -23.92 -1.95 10.84
C ILE A 226 -24.03 -0.62 11.59
N ALA A 227 -25.07 -0.44 12.41
CA ALA A 227 -25.27 0.78 13.19
C ALA A 227 -24.13 1.00 14.19
N GLU A 228 -23.65 -0.07 14.84
CA GLU A 228 -22.51 0.01 15.76
C GLU A 228 -21.21 0.40 15.06
N LEU A 229 -20.89 -0.22 13.93
CA LEU A 229 -19.69 0.10 13.15
C LEU A 229 -19.71 1.56 12.68
N LYS A 230 -20.85 2.04 12.16
CA LYS A 230 -21.03 3.44 11.77
C LYS A 230 -20.86 4.41 12.94
N ARG A 231 -21.42 4.08 14.12
CA ARG A 231 -21.25 4.89 15.34
C ARG A 231 -19.77 5.00 15.74
N LYS A 232 -19.00 3.91 15.59
CA LYS A 232 -17.55 3.88 15.83
C LYS A 232 -16.73 4.45 14.67
N LYS A 233 -17.36 4.90 13.58
CA LYS A 233 -16.73 5.39 12.35
C LYS A 233 -15.77 4.37 11.71
N LEU A 234 -16.16 3.09 11.76
CA LEU A 234 -15.47 1.96 11.14
C LEU A 234 -16.10 1.62 9.78
N TYR A 235 -15.32 0.97 8.90
CA TYR A 235 -15.79 0.54 7.59
C TYR A 235 -16.78 -0.62 7.72
N VAL A 236 -17.92 -0.51 7.05
CA VAL A 236 -18.99 -1.52 7.18
C VAL A 236 -18.93 -2.62 6.13
N ASP A 237 -18.31 -2.34 4.98
CA ASP A 237 -18.29 -3.26 3.86
C ASP A 237 -16.96 -3.26 3.07
N VAL A 238 -16.83 -4.24 2.19
CA VAL A 238 -15.67 -4.43 1.30
C VAL A 238 -15.43 -3.20 0.44
N VAL A 239 -16.48 -2.52 -0.03
CA VAL A 239 -16.34 -1.35 -0.93
C VAL A 239 -15.70 -0.19 -0.19
N GLU A 240 -16.21 0.14 1.01
CA GLU A 240 -15.64 1.17 1.87
C GLU A 240 -14.20 0.85 2.26
N PHE A 241 -13.91 -0.40 2.64
CA PHE A 241 -12.57 -0.81 3.03
C PHE A 241 -11.57 -0.73 1.87
N TYR A 242 -11.95 -1.16 0.67
CA TYR A 242 -11.07 -1.06 -0.51
C TYR A 242 -10.83 0.39 -0.94
N ASN A 243 -11.81 1.29 -0.80
CA ASN A 243 -11.60 2.72 -0.99
C ASN A 243 -10.63 3.30 0.07
N PHE A 244 -10.64 2.79 1.31
CA PHE A 244 -9.58 3.08 2.27
C PHE A 244 -8.22 2.57 1.79
N LEU A 245 -8.12 1.32 1.32
CA LEU A 245 -6.85 0.74 0.83
C LEU A 245 -6.22 1.54 -0.32
N GLU A 246 -7.02 2.11 -1.20
CA GLU A 246 -6.53 2.94 -2.31
C GLU A 246 -5.94 4.27 -1.81
N ASN A 247 -6.59 4.84 -0.80
CA ASN A 247 -6.25 6.14 -0.27
C ASN A 247 -5.25 6.06 0.90
N ARG A 248 -4.94 4.88 1.44
CA ARG A 248 -4.02 4.77 2.57
C ARG A 248 -2.59 5.14 2.16
N VAL A 249 -1.86 5.72 3.10
CA VAL A 249 -0.45 6.03 2.98
C VAL A 249 0.19 6.00 4.37
N LEU A 250 1.32 5.31 4.49
CA LEU A 250 2.19 5.38 5.66
C LEU A 250 3.01 6.66 5.59
N VAL A 251 2.79 7.56 6.55
CA VAL A 251 3.54 8.81 6.70
C VAL A 251 4.47 8.70 7.90
N HIS A 252 5.74 9.02 7.70
CA HIS A 252 6.77 9.03 8.72
C HIS A 252 6.90 10.45 9.30
N PHE A 253 6.75 10.57 10.61
CA PHE A 253 6.86 11.84 11.32
C PHE A 253 8.19 11.93 12.05
N LYS A 254 8.93 13.01 11.79
CA LYS A 254 10.25 13.26 12.38
C LYS A 254 10.34 14.63 13.05
N PRO A 255 11.07 14.80 14.16
CA PRO A 255 11.35 16.12 14.72
C PRO A 255 12.11 16.99 13.71
N ARG A 256 11.76 18.27 13.59
CA ARG A 256 12.41 19.19 12.64
C ARG A 256 13.85 19.57 13.02
N HIS A 257 14.17 19.60 14.31
CA HIS A 257 15.46 20.05 14.84
C HIS A 257 16.07 18.99 15.75
N GLU A 258 17.40 18.83 15.70
CA GLU A 258 18.13 17.87 16.56
C GLU A 258 18.06 18.24 18.04
N ALA A 259 17.89 19.52 18.39
CA ALA A 259 17.63 19.95 19.77
C ALA A 259 16.29 19.45 20.31
N MET A 260 15.38 19.01 19.42
CA MET A 260 14.14 18.31 19.77
C MET A 260 14.34 16.78 19.80
N SER A 261 15.56 16.25 19.81
CA SER A 261 15.86 14.80 19.75
C SER A 261 15.28 13.97 20.90
N ALA A 262 14.79 14.60 21.97
CA ALA A 262 13.99 13.94 23.01
C ALA A 262 12.54 13.64 22.56
N THR A 263 12.11 14.15 21.41
CA THR A 263 10.80 13.89 20.79
C THR A 263 10.88 12.69 19.84
N ILE A 264 9.84 11.87 19.85
CA ILE A 264 9.82 10.55 19.21
C ILE A 264 9.69 10.65 17.67
N GLU A 265 10.41 9.80 16.93
CA GLU A 265 10.03 9.47 15.56
C GLU A 265 8.93 8.40 15.59
N PHE A 266 7.93 8.53 14.71
CA PHE A 266 6.85 7.55 14.61
C PHE A 266 6.26 7.56 13.20
N SER A 267 5.42 6.57 12.91
CA SER A 267 4.72 6.48 11.62
C SER A 267 3.23 6.28 11.85
N LEU A 268 2.40 6.87 11.00
CA LEU A 268 0.95 6.69 11.02
C LEU A 268 0.45 6.32 9.62
N VAL A 269 -0.49 5.38 9.56
CA VAL A 269 -1.26 5.14 8.34
C VAL A 269 -2.37 6.17 8.30
N LEU A 270 -2.35 7.02 7.28
CA LEU A 270 -3.30 8.09 7.04
C LEU A 270 -4.03 7.88 5.72
N SER A 271 -5.12 8.61 5.50
CA SER A 271 -5.71 8.73 4.17
C SER A 271 -5.05 9.89 3.43
N LYS A 272 -4.73 9.69 2.16
CA LYS A 272 -4.33 10.74 1.20
C LYS A 272 -5.34 11.89 1.15
N LYS A 273 -6.62 11.60 1.45
CA LYS A 273 -7.73 12.57 1.49
C LYS A 273 -7.81 13.33 2.81
N ASP A 274 -7.08 12.91 3.85
CA ASP A 274 -7.12 13.61 5.14
C ASP A 274 -6.62 15.04 4.98
N THR A 275 -7.31 15.99 5.58
CA THR A 275 -6.89 17.39 5.61
C THR A 275 -5.78 17.61 6.64
N TYR A 276 -5.12 18.76 6.57
CA TYR A 276 -4.14 19.19 7.59
C TYR A 276 -4.70 19.08 9.01
N GLU A 277 -5.94 19.51 9.22
CA GLU A 277 -6.57 19.47 10.54
C GLU A 277 -6.86 18.04 11.01
N GLN A 278 -7.32 17.17 10.11
CA GLN A 278 -7.58 15.76 10.42
C GLN A 278 -6.28 15.03 10.77
N MET A 279 -5.23 15.20 9.96
CA MET A 279 -3.90 14.66 10.25
C MET A 279 -3.36 15.21 11.57
N SER A 280 -3.44 16.54 11.79
CA SER A 280 -2.91 17.17 13.00
C SER A 280 -3.56 16.60 14.26
N LYS A 281 -4.89 16.37 14.25
CA LYS A 281 -5.59 15.70 15.36
C LYS A 281 -5.04 14.31 15.66
N LEU A 282 -4.77 13.49 14.64
CA LEU A 282 -4.22 12.15 14.83
C LEU A 282 -2.78 12.19 15.37
N VAL A 283 -1.95 13.09 14.84
CA VAL A 283 -0.57 13.28 15.29
C VAL A 283 -0.52 13.83 16.71
N SER A 284 -1.39 14.77 17.04
CA SER A 284 -1.51 15.40 18.36
C SER A 284 -1.74 14.39 19.48
N ALA A 285 -2.58 13.37 19.22
CA ALA A 285 -2.83 12.29 20.16
C ALA A 285 -1.58 11.43 20.40
N LYS A 286 -0.72 11.26 19.39
CA LYS A 286 0.53 10.50 19.50
C LYS A 286 1.62 11.28 20.25
N LEU A 287 1.65 12.60 20.06
CA LEU A 287 2.61 13.51 20.69
C LEU A 287 2.15 14.05 22.04
N ASN A 288 0.91 13.77 22.46
CA ASN A 288 0.28 14.34 23.64
C ASN A 288 0.39 15.88 23.67
N HIS A 289 0.09 16.51 22.54
CA HIS A 289 0.20 17.95 22.34
C HIS A 289 -1.08 18.51 21.73
N SER A 290 -1.32 19.82 21.84
CA SER A 290 -2.45 20.47 21.17
C SER A 290 -2.28 20.48 19.63
N PRO A 291 -3.29 20.10 18.83
CA PRO A 291 -3.24 20.12 17.36
C PRO A 291 -2.90 21.50 16.77
N GLU A 292 -3.40 22.58 17.37
CA GLU A 292 -3.19 23.96 16.94
C GLU A 292 -1.74 24.44 17.10
N ASN A 293 -1.01 23.78 17.99
CA ASN A 293 0.38 24.07 18.32
C ASN A 293 1.36 23.11 17.62
N LEU A 294 0.90 22.34 16.64
CA LEU A 294 1.75 21.51 15.79
C LEU A 294 1.98 22.20 14.46
N ARG A 295 3.25 22.30 14.07
CA ARG A 295 3.64 22.80 12.75
C ARG A 295 4.33 21.70 11.97
N PHE A 296 3.91 21.50 10.72
CA PHE A 296 4.47 20.49 9.83
C PHE A 296 5.29 21.12 8.70
N THR A 297 6.32 20.40 8.27
CA THR A 297 7.22 20.78 7.17
C THR A 297 7.38 19.58 6.24
N GLY A 298 7.30 19.82 4.92
CA GLY A 298 7.48 18.76 3.93
C GLY A 298 8.92 18.26 3.86
N SER A 299 9.14 17.15 3.18
CA SER A 299 10.46 16.56 2.96
C SER A 299 10.80 16.49 1.48
N LEU A 300 12.07 16.71 1.15
CA LEU A 300 12.64 16.40 -0.15
C LEU A 300 13.94 15.64 0.07
N LYS A 301 14.01 14.39 -0.42
CA LYS A 301 15.16 13.50 -0.24
C LYS A 301 15.54 13.31 1.24
N GLY A 302 14.55 13.27 2.13
CA GLY A 302 14.79 13.14 3.58
C GLY A 302 15.21 14.42 4.27
N PHE A 303 15.29 15.55 3.57
CA PHE A 303 15.62 16.85 4.16
C PHE A 303 14.39 17.75 4.28
N PRO A 304 14.26 18.49 5.39
CA PRO A 304 13.12 19.38 5.62
C PRO A 304 13.10 20.53 4.61
N GLN A 305 11.91 20.83 4.10
CA GLN A 305 11.63 21.89 3.14
C GLN A 305 10.94 23.09 3.82
N ASN A 306 9.99 23.70 3.12
CA ASN A 306 9.16 24.78 3.63
C ASN A 306 8.05 24.26 4.56
N VAL A 307 7.69 25.11 5.52
CA VAL A 307 6.53 24.91 6.38
C VAL A 307 5.26 24.76 5.54
N ILE A 308 4.46 23.77 5.91
CA ILE A 308 3.15 23.52 5.32
C ILE A 308 2.13 24.34 6.11
N HIS A 309 1.48 25.26 5.42
CA HIS A 309 0.39 26.06 5.98
C HIS A 309 -0.94 25.35 5.68
N GLY A 310 -1.72 25.01 6.70
CA GLY A 310 -3.01 24.30 6.54
C GLY A 310 -4.04 25.02 5.65
N GLN A 311 -3.83 26.32 5.39
CA GLN A 311 -4.56 27.11 4.40
C GLN A 311 -3.54 27.83 3.49
N ARG A 312 -3.59 27.57 2.18
CA ARG A 312 -2.89 28.39 1.18
C ARG A 312 -3.84 29.47 0.70
N VAL A 313 -3.46 30.74 0.87
CA VAL A 313 -4.03 31.84 0.09
C VAL A 313 -3.23 31.90 -1.23
N PRO A 314 -3.82 31.64 -2.40
CA PRO A 314 -3.09 31.78 -3.65
C PRO A 314 -2.62 33.23 -3.81
N SER A 315 -1.31 33.44 -3.95
CA SER A 315 -0.72 34.77 -3.99
C SER A 315 -0.98 35.53 -5.31
N THR A 316 -1.76 34.97 -6.25
CA THR A 316 -1.86 35.51 -7.63
C THR A 316 -3.24 35.46 -8.30
N CYS A 317 -4.36 35.18 -7.61
CA CYS A 317 -5.68 35.25 -8.27
C CYS A 317 -6.82 35.79 -7.40
N TRP A 318 -7.57 36.74 -7.97
CA TRP A 318 -8.71 37.46 -7.40
C TRP A 318 -10.01 36.63 -7.32
N THR A 319 -9.89 35.32 -7.13
CA THR A 319 -11.01 34.40 -6.87
C THR A 319 -10.56 33.39 -5.81
N SER A 320 -10.50 33.84 -4.56
CA SER A 320 -9.94 33.07 -3.44
C SER A 320 -10.92 31.98 -2.97
N SER A 321 -10.91 30.83 -3.65
CA SER A 321 -11.33 29.58 -3.00
C SER A 321 -10.12 29.05 -2.26
N GLN A 322 -10.15 29.10 -0.93
CA GLN A 322 -9.11 28.51 -0.08
C GLN A 322 -8.97 27.02 -0.44
N LYS A 323 -7.86 26.62 -1.05
CA LYS A 323 -7.58 25.20 -1.30
C LYS A 323 -7.25 24.55 0.04
N VAL A 324 -8.13 23.66 0.49
CA VAL A 324 -7.87 22.79 1.64
C VAL A 324 -6.73 21.84 1.24
N ILE A 325 -5.64 21.85 2.01
CA ILE A 325 -4.49 21.00 1.75
C ILE A 325 -4.76 19.62 2.33
N THR A 326 -4.58 18.59 1.49
CA THR A 326 -4.71 17.18 1.87
C THR A 326 -3.34 16.54 2.13
N VAL A 327 -3.30 15.39 2.80
CA VAL A 327 -2.06 14.63 3.02
C VAL A 327 -1.37 14.32 1.69
N ALA A 328 -2.12 14.02 0.62
CA ALA A 328 -1.57 13.85 -0.72
C ALA A 328 -0.75 15.08 -1.17
N ASP A 329 -1.31 16.29 -1.02
CA ASP A 329 -0.61 17.53 -1.37
C ASP A 329 0.64 17.79 -0.50
N MET A 330 0.68 17.25 0.72
CA MET A 330 1.78 17.47 1.69
C MET A 330 2.98 16.58 1.45
N ILE A 331 2.74 15.33 1.03
CA ILE A 331 3.78 14.33 0.77
C ILE A 331 4.26 14.37 -0.68
N GLU A 332 3.50 14.98 -1.59
CA GLU A 332 3.94 15.19 -2.96
C GLU A 332 5.11 16.19 -3.01
N THR A 333 6.26 15.72 -3.49
CA THR A 333 7.44 16.57 -3.70
C THR A 333 7.17 17.60 -4.81
N PRO A 334 7.35 18.91 -4.56
CA PRO A 334 7.20 19.92 -5.59
C PRO A 334 8.39 19.86 -6.56
N ASN A 335 8.28 19.02 -7.60
CA ASN A 335 8.79 19.24 -8.97
C ASN A 335 8.78 17.93 -9.79
N GLN A 336 7.71 17.75 -10.58
CA GLN A 336 7.74 16.95 -11.81
C GLN A 336 8.06 17.81 -13.06
N ASN A 337 8.28 19.13 -12.89
CA ASN A 337 8.50 20.08 -14.00
C ASN A 337 9.95 20.57 -14.17
N SER A 338 10.91 20.08 -13.39
CA SER A 338 12.33 20.35 -13.65
C SER A 338 12.93 19.13 -14.35
N GLY A 339 13.36 19.27 -15.60
CA GLY A 339 13.90 18.21 -16.49
C GLY A 339 15.21 17.54 -16.03
N TYR A 340 15.29 17.15 -14.76
CA TYR A 340 16.35 16.34 -14.19
C TYR A 340 15.92 14.86 -14.14
N PRO A 341 16.87 13.92 -14.31
CA PRO A 341 16.55 12.50 -14.41
C PRO A 341 15.91 11.99 -13.12
N SER A 342 14.83 11.22 -13.28
CA SER A 342 14.16 10.55 -12.16
C SER A 342 15.12 9.57 -11.50
N TYR A 343 15.46 9.81 -10.24
CA TYR A 343 16.25 8.87 -9.45
C TYR A 343 15.36 7.73 -8.92
N SER A 344 16.00 6.58 -8.70
CA SER A 344 15.39 5.33 -8.24
C SER A 344 14.45 5.56 -7.04
N SER A 345 13.20 5.15 -7.19
CA SER A 345 12.07 5.43 -6.32
C SER A 345 11.81 4.31 -5.31
N SER A 346 12.84 3.92 -4.56
CA SER A 346 12.76 2.82 -3.58
C SER A 346 12.48 3.26 -2.15
N ASP A 347 12.68 4.53 -1.81
CA ASP A 347 12.43 5.03 -0.45
C ASP A 347 11.08 5.77 -0.39
N LEU A 348 10.26 5.41 0.61
CA LEU A 348 9.01 6.10 0.92
C LEU A 348 9.35 7.57 1.26
N ASN A 349 9.18 8.48 0.30
CA ASN A 349 9.38 9.92 0.50
C ASN A 349 8.25 10.58 1.33
N ASN A 350 7.37 9.79 1.94
CA ASN A 350 6.24 10.24 2.76
C ASN A 350 6.70 10.66 4.16
N ILE A 351 7.73 11.51 4.23
CA ILE A 351 8.27 12.03 5.49
C ILE A 351 7.73 13.43 5.71
N LEU A 352 7.16 13.69 6.88
CA LEU A 352 6.80 15.01 7.36
C LEU A 352 7.59 15.32 8.63
N PHE A 353 8.21 16.49 8.65
CA PHE A 353 8.84 17.01 9.85
C PHE A 353 7.80 17.75 10.70
N TYR A 354 7.91 17.66 12.02
CA TYR A 354 7.04 18.38 12.93
C TYR A 354 7.82 19.24 13.93
N GLU A 355 7.15 20.28 14.41
CA GLU A 355 7.60 21.18 15.47
C GLU A 355 6.48 21.34 16.50
N LEU A 356 6.86 21.33 17.78
CA LEU A 356 5.98 21.66 18.89
C LEU A 356 6.13 23.15 19.16
N LEU A 357 5.04 23.90 19.10
CA LEU A 357 5.02 25.33 19.34
C LEU A 357 4.44 25.63 20.72
N ASP A 358 4.95 26.65 21.40
CA ASP A 358 4.35 27.15 22.65
C ASP A 358 3.04 27.93 22.39
N LEU A 359 2.85 28.39 21.15
CA LEU A 359 1.71 29.19 20.72
C LEU A 359 1.04 28.59 19.48
N PRO A 360 -0.26 28.87 19.26
CA PRO A 360 -0.96 28.41 18.08
C PRO A 360 -0.28 28.85 16.80
N THR A 361 -0.27 27.96 15.80
CA THR A 361 0.39 28.18 14.51
C THR A 361 -0.08 29.47 13.83
N GLY A 362 -1.35 29.84 13.98
CA GLY A 362 -1.91 31.09 13.46
C GLY A 362 -1.31 32.36 14.09
N GLU A 363 -0.96 32.32 15.38
CA GLU A 363 -0.31 33.42 16.07
C GLU A 363 1.19 33.49 15.74
N VAL A 364 1.87 32.34 15.68
CA VAL A 364 3.30 32.27 15.34
C VAL A 364 3.56 32.81 13.93
N GLN A 365 2.68 32.53 12.97
CA GLN A 365 2.79 33.06 11.60
C GLN A 365 2.72 34.59 11.52
N GLN A 366 2.02 35.22 12.45
CA GLN A 366 1.88 36.68 12.49
C GLN A 366 3.05 37.36 13.20
N LYS A 367 3.88 36.61 13.93
CA LYS A 367 4.98 37.17 14.72
C LYS A 367 6.24 37.31 13.88
N ARG A 368 6.89 38.46 13.97
CA ARG A 368 8.25 38.68 13.45
C ARG A 368 9.24 38.85 14.59
N MET A 369 10.45 38.33 14.39
CA MET A 369 11.55 38.55 15.31
C MET A 369 11.97 40.02 15.24
N LEU A 370 11.91 40.69 16.39
CA LEU A 370 12.44 42.03 16.56
C LEU A 370 13.71 41.94 17.40
N LYS A 371 14.81 42.45 16.84
CA LYS A 371 16.02 42.73 17.58
C LYS A 371 16.01 44.21 17.93
N VAL A 372 15.84 44.52 19.21
CA VAL A 372 15.83 45.89 19.73
C VAL A 372 17.12 46.12 20.48
N THR A 373 17.88 47.14 20.07
CA THR A 373 18.99 47.64 20.86
C THR A 373 18.46 48.74 21.75
N TRP A 374 18.55 48.55 23.07
CA TRP A 374 18.15 49.54 24.05
C TRP A 374 19.34 50.41 24.44
N THR A 375 19.22 51.71 24.19
CA THR A 375 20.19 52.72 24.64
C THR A 375 19.62 53.46 25.83
N GLY A 376 20.35 53.42 26.95
CA GLY A 376 19.98 54.10 28.18
C GLY A 376 20.02 55.62 28.07
N ALA A 377 19.67 56.30 29.17
CA ALA A 377 19.64 57.76 29.24
C ALA A 377 21.01 58.43 28.99
N ASP A 378 22.11 57.66 29.08
CA ASP A 378 23.48 58.10 28.86
C ASP A 378 24.00 57.80 27.43
N ASN A 379 23.11 57.43 26.49
CA ASN A 379 23.44 57.08 25.10
C ASN A 379 24.41 55.89 24.97
N ARG A 380 24.50 55.02 25.98
CA ARG A 380 25.23 53.76 25.89
C ARG A 380 24.29 52.62 25.57
N GLU A 381 24.75 51.68 24.75
CA GLU A 381 24.04 50.43 24.53
C GLU A 381 24.05 49.64 25.84
N GLU A 382 22.91 49.54 26.50
CA GLU A 382 22.78 48.86 27.79
C GLU A 382 22.38 47.39 27.61
N SER A 383 21.60 47.07 26.57
CA SER A 383 21.19 45.69 26.28
C SER A 383 20.64 45.48 24.87
N ILE A 384 20.71 44.24 24.39
CA ILE A 384 20.01 43.78 23.18
C ILE A 384 18.85 42.90 23.65
N LEU A 385 17.62 43.35 23.37
CA LEU A 385 16.40 42.60 23.61
C LEU A 385 15.97 41.92 22.31
N ILE A 386 15.78 40.60 22.37
CA ILE A 386 15.19 39.84 21.27
C ILE A 386 13.76 39.50 21.68
N GLY A 387 12.79 40.00 20.91
CA GLY A 387 11.36 39.84 21.18
C GLY A 387 10.57 39.47 19.94
N TRP A 388 9.28 39.16 20.15
CA TRP A 388 8.34 38.81 19.08
C TRP A 388 7.20 39.84 19.05
N ALA A 389 6.93 40.42 17.89
CA ALA A 389 5.80 41.34 17.72
C ALA A 389 4.92 40.92 16.54
N ASN A 390 3.63 41.27 16.61
CA ASN A 390 2.68 41.04 15.52
C ASN A 390 3.05 41.89 14.31
N SER A 391 3.00 41.29 13.13
CA SER A 391 3.12 41.98 11.85
C SER A 391 1.93 42.92 11.70
N ALA A 392 2.18 44.23 11.76
CA ALA A 392 1.16 45.21 11.43
C ALA A 392 0.71 44.97 9.97
N ARG A 393 -0.60 44.88 9.74
CA ARG A 393 -1.17 44.99 8.38
C ARG A 393 -1.03 46.46 7.99
N GLY A 394 -0.03 46.78 7.19
CA GLY A 394 0.11 48.06 6.50
C GLY A 394 -0.85 48.17 5.34
#